data_AF-A0A8S3K7K2-F1
#
_entry.id   AF-A0A8S3K7K2-F1
#
_cell.length_a   1.000
_cell.length_b   1.000
_cell.length_c   1.000
_cell.angle_alpha   90.00
_cell.angle_beta   90.00
_cell.angle_gamma   90.00
#
_symmetry.space_group_name_H-M   'P 1'
#
loop_
_entity.id
_entity.type
_entity.pdbx_description
1 polymer ?
#
loop_
_entity_poly.entity_id
_entity_poly.type
_entity_poly.pdbx_seq_one_letter_code
_entity_poly.pdbx_strand_id
1 'polypeptide(L)' 'MHLRIVTTHESLSKASHNNSVITTKCFYAIFPKFIHCQCIRKKWGLN' A
#
# COMPACT_ATOMS: atom_id res chain seq x y z
N MET A 1 12.41 18.24 16.26
CA MET A 1 11.02 17.75 16.44
C MET A 1 10.65 16.88 15.23
N HIS A 2 10.85 15.55 15.33
CA HIS A 2 10.59 14.62 14.21
C HIS A 2 9.23 13.95 14.44
N LEU A 3 8.14 14.61 14.03
CA LEU A 3 6.85 13.93 13.93
C LEU A 3 6.79 13.26 12.56
N ARG A 4 6.95 11.93 12.52
CA ARG A 4 6.72 11.11 11.32
C ARG A 4 5.42 10.35 11.52
N ILE A 5 4.31 10.92 11.07
CA ILE A 5 3.05 10.17 10.99
C ILE A 5 3.17 9.26 9.78
N VAL A 6 3.21 7.95 10.02
CA VAL A 6 3.15 6.93 8.97
C VAL A 6 1.76 6.31 9.00
N THR A 7 0.92 6.65 8.03
CA THR A 7 -0.37 5.98 7.84
C THR A 7 -0.25 4.94 6.75
N THR A 8 -0.73 3.72 7.03
CA THR A 8 -0.75 2.61 6.08
C THR A 8 -2.18 2.31 5.65
N HIS A 9 -2.43 2.32 4.35
CA HIS A 9 -3.69 1.90 3.77
C HIS A 9 -3.46 0.63 2.96
N GLU A 10 -4.13 -0.46 3.35
CA GLU A 10 -4.04 -1.74 2.66
C GLU A 10 -5.39 -2.06 2.00
N SER A 11 -5.38 -2.23 0.68
CA SER A 11 -6.55 -2.68 -0.07
C SER A 11 -6.29 -4.06 -0.67
N LEU A 12 -7.24 -4.96 -0.45
CA LEU A 12 -7.25 -6.31 -1.00
C LEU A 12 -8.24 -6.36 -2.17
N SER A 13 -7.75 -6.68 -3.37
CA SER A 13 -8.61 -6.94 -4.53
C SER A 13 -8.42 -8.38 -4.98
N LYS A 14 -9.49 -9.19 -4.89
CA LYS A 14 -9.52 -10.53 -5.48
C LYS A 14 -9.93 -10.40 -6.95
N ALA A 15 -9.01 -10.72 -7.87
CA ALA A 15 -9.34 -10.79 -9.29
C ALA A 15 -9.95 -12.16 -9.58
N SER A 16 -11.29 -12.19 -9.62
CA SER A 16 -12.11 -13.41 -9.80
C SER A 16 -11.71 -14.24 -11.04
N HIS A 17 -11.27 -13.59 -12.12
CA HIS A 17 -10.97 -14.26 -13.39
C HIS A 17 -9.65 -15.05 -13.43
N ASN A 18 -8.68 -14.76 -12.56
CA ASN A 18 -7.33 -15.35 -12.64
C ASN A 18 -6.87 -16.00 -11.32
N ASN A 19 -7.81 -16.32 -10.42
CA ASN A 19 -7.55 -16.81 -9.07
C ASN A 19 -6.37 -16.07 -8.40
N SER A 20 -6.30 -14.75 -8.61
CA SER A 20 -5.14 -13.95 -8.18
C SER A 20 -5.58 -12.88 -7.21
N VAL A 21 -4.79 -12.73 -6.14
CA VAL A 21 -5.00 -11.74 -5.10
C VAL A 21 -4.03 -10.61 -5.33
N ILE A 22 -4.57 -9.41 -5.52
CA ILE A 22 -3.79 -8.18 -5.62
C ILE A 22 -3.92 -7.48 -4.28
N THR A 23 -2.83 -7.43 -3.53
CA THR A 23 -2.71 -6.59 -2.33
C THR A 23 -2.02 -5.30 -2.72
N THR A 24 -2.64 -4.16 -2.43
CA THR A 24 -2.00 -2.85 -2.59
C THR A 24 -1.83 -2.22 -1.22
N LYS A 25 -0.60 -1.92 -0.84
CA LYS A 25 -0.28 -1.29 0.44
C LYS A 25 0.35 0.07 0.19
N CYS A 26 -0.35 1.14 0.55
CA CYS A 26 0.13 2.50 0.46
C CYS A 26 0.62 3.00 1.82
N PHE A 27 1.72 3.73 1.81
CA PHE A 27 2.35 4.36 2.95
C PHE A 27 2.40 5.86 2.69
N TYR A 28 1.94 6.64 3.64
CA TYR A 28 2.12 8.09 3.66
C TYR A 28 3.09 8.46 4.77
N ALA A 29 4.13 9.22 4.44
CA ALA A 29 5.05 9.80 5.40
C ALA A 29 4.99 11.32 5.27
N ILE A 30 4.55 11.99 6.33
CA ILE A 30 4.52 13.45 6.41
C ILE A 30 5.83 13.92 7.05
N PHE A 31 6.65 14.62 6.26
CA PHE A 31 7.83 15.32 6.75
C PHE A 31 7.52 16.82 6.83
N PRO A 32 8.23 17.60 7.67
CA PRO A 32 7.99 19.04 7.80
C PRO A 32 8.10 19.84 6.50
N LYS A 33 8.80 19.32 5.49
CA LYS A 33 9.07 19.99 4.21
C LYS A 33 8.39 19.35 2.99
N PHE A 34 7.90 18.11 3.10
CA PHE A 34 7.29 17.39 1.98
C PHE A 34 6.46 16.19 2.46
N ILE A 35 5.50 15.79 1.65
CA ILE A 35 4.72 14.57 1.86
C ILE A 35 5.23 13.51 0.88
N HIS A 36 5.62 12.35 1.40
CA HIS A 36 5.99 11.20 0.58
C HIS A 36 4.85 10.18 0.60
N CYS A 37 4.35 9.80 -0.57
CA CYS A 37 3.42 8.69 -0.74
C CYS A 37 4.10 7.57 -1.53
N GLN A 38 4.05 6.34 -1.01
CA GLN A 38 4.57 5.16 -1.71
C GLN A 38 3.52 4.04 -1.66
N CYS A 39 3.16 3.48 -2.82
CA CYS A 39 2.28 2.32 -2.90
C CYS A 39 3.03 1.09 -3.42
N ILE A 40 2.90 -0.02 -2.70
CA ILE A 40 3.46 -1.32 -3.04
C ILE A 40 2.30 -2.23 -3.47
N ARG A 41 2.36 -2.72 -4.72
CA ARG A 41 1.37 -3.66 -5.25
C ARG A 41 2.01 -5.04 -5.33
N LYS A 42 1.48 -6.02 -4.60
CA LYS A 42 1.86 -7.44 -4.72
C LYS A 42 0.71 -8.22 -5.35
N LYS A 43 1.04 -9.09 -6.30
CA LYS A 43 0.12 -10.05 -6.92
C LYS A 43 0.53 -11.44 -6.49
N TRP A 44 -0.38 -12.15 -5.84
CA TRP A 44 -0.22 -13.55 -5.45
C TRP A 44 -1.16 -14.40 -6.30
N GLY A 45 -0.68 -15.52 -6.83
CA GLY A 45 -1.55 -16.56 -7.39
C GLY A 45 -2.06 -17.43 -6.24
N LEU A 46 -3.38 -17.63 -6.15
CA LEU A 46 -3.95 -18.68 -5.31
C LEU A 46 -3.83 -19.98 -6.10
N ASN A 47 -2.88 -20.82 -5.70
CA ASN A 47 -2.78 -22.21 -6.17
C ASN A 47 -3.77 -23.05 -5.36
#